data_AF-A0A351VCK4-F1
#
_entry.id   AF-A0A351VCK4-F1
#
_cell.length_a   1.000
_cell.length_b   1.000
_cell.length_c   1.000
_cell.angle_alpha   90.00
_cell.angle_beta   90.00
_cell.angle_gamma   90.00
#
_symmetry.space_group_name_H-M   'P 1'
#
loop_
_entity.id
_entity.type
_entity.pdbx_description
1 polymer ?
#
loop_
_entity_poly.entity_id
_entity_poly.type
_entity_poly.pdbx_seq_one_letter_code
_entity_poly.pdbx_strand_id
1 'polypeptide(L)'
;MKTVMVLINVTGNEDLDRQRAAEYCRFAAHKGNIPLSPYLCFHGVFKDELAGAVEGFLGAQLVENVNEVWVFGFEQGEARKKREEA
;
A
#
# COMPACT_ATOMS: atom_id res chain seq x y z
N MET A 1 -4.91 19.09 -3.84
CA MET A 1 -5.10 17.82 -3.13
C MET A 1 -4.66 16.71 -4.06
N LYS A 2 -3.78 15.81 -3.60
CA LYS A 2 -3.22 14.73 -4.44
C LYS A 2 -3.74 13.38 -3.97
N THR A 3 -3.90 12.43 -4.89
CA THR A 3 -4.10 11.01 -4.53
C THR A 3 -2.75 10.38 -4.22
N VAL A 4 -2.65 9.73 -3.07
CA VAL A 4 -1.41 9.11 -2.60
C VAL A 4 -1.69 7.66 -2.26
N MET A 5 -0.94 6.76 -2.88
CA MET A 5 -0.98 5.34 -2.54
C MET A 5 -0.14 5.07 -1.30
N VAL A 6 -0.71 4.38 -0.32
CA VAL A 6 -0.05 4.05 0.96
C VAL A 6 0.23 2.55 1.00
N LEU A 7 1.51 2.21 0.94
CA LEU A 7 2.03 0.85 1.04
C LEU A 7 2.62 0.60 2.43
N ILE A 8 2.34 -0.58 2.97
CA ILE A 8 2.90 -1.04 4.25
C ILE A 8 3.72 -2.31 4.03
N ASN A 9 4.67 -2.56 4.94
CA ASN A 9 5.28 -3.86 5.07
C ASN A 9 4.32 -4.81 5.80
N VAL A 10 3.90 -5.88 5.12
CA VAL A 10 2.97 -6.89 5.65
C VAL A 10 3.74 -7.88 6.50
N THR A 11 3.33 -8.02 7.75
CA THR A 11 4.01 -8.85 8.76
C THR A 11 3.37 -10.23 8.94
N GLY A 12 2.18 -10.44 8.35
CA GLY A 12 1.39 -11.64 8.51
C GLY A 12 0.50 -11.61 9.77
N ASN A 13 0.49 -10.50 10.49
CA ASN A 13 -0.47 -10.22 11.55
C ASN A 13 -1.51 -9.24 11.01
N GLU A 14 -2.66 -9.75 10.58
CA GLU A 14 -3.68 -8.98 9.88
C GLU A 14 -4.20 -7.78 10.69
N ASP A 15 -4.40 -7.93 12.01
CA ASP A 15 -4.87 -6.84 12.87
C ASP A 15 -3.85 -5.71 12.93
N LEU A 16 -2.57 -6.05 13.11
CA LEU A 16 -1.48 -5.10 13.15
C LEU A 16 -1.27 -4.41 11.79
N ASP A 17 -1.30 -5.19 10.70
CA ASP A 17 -1.10 -4.68 9.35
C ASP A 17 -2.27 -3.75 8.94
N ARG A 18 -3.51 -4.12 9.27
CA ARG A 18 -4.70 -3.27 9.06
C ARG A 18 -4.62 -1.99 9.88
N GLN A 19 -4.23 -2.07 11.15
CA GLN A 19 -4.07 -0.90 12.01
C GLN A 19 -3.03 0.06 11.42
N ARG A 20 -1.85 -0.45 11.04
CA ARG A 20 -0.77 0.35 10.43
C ARG A 20 -1.21 1.03 9.15
N ALA A 21 -1.86 0.30 8.24
CA ALA A 21 -2.37 0.89 7.00
C ALA A 21 -3.36 2.04 7.28
N ALA A 22 -4.25 1.87 8.25
CA ALA A 22 -5.21 2.90 8.64
C ALA A 22 -4.53 4.13 9.25
N GLU A 23 -3.53 3.94 10.12
CA GLU A 23 -2.75 5.02 10.72
C GLU A 23 -1.98 5.83 9.67
N TYR A 24 -1.32 5.16 8.72
CA TYR A 24 -0.61 5.85 7.64
C TYR A 24 -1.56 6.56 6.66
N CYS A 25 -2.74 5.99 6.38
CA CYS A 25 -3.77 6.69 5.62
C CYS A 25 -4.23 7.95 6.36
N ARG A 26 -4.49 7.87 7.68
CA ARG A 26 -4.83 9.03 8.50
C ARG A 26 -3.73 10.08 8.46
N PHE A 27 -2.47 9.68 8.54
CA PHE A 27 -1.33 10.58 8.40
C PHE A 27 -1.32 11.32 7.05
N ALA A 28 -1.50 10.61 5.93
CA ALA A 28 -1.57 11.21 4.60
C ALA A 28 -2.78 12.17 4.47
N ALA A 29 -3.93 11.81 5.02
CA ALA A 29 -5.10 12.69 5.09
C ALA A 29 -4.81 13.99 5.86
N HIS A 30 -4.13 13.90 7.02
CA HIS A 30 -3.69 15.08 7.78
C HIS A 30 -2.70 15.97 7.01
N LYS A 31 -1.98 15.45 6.02
CA LYS A 31 -1.11 16.21 5.13
C LYS A 31 -1.85 16.85 3.94
N GLY A 32 -3.17 16.71 3.86
CA GLY A 32 -3.99 17.30 2.80
C GLY A 32 -4.07 16.46 1.52
N ASN A 33 -3.80 15.15 1.62
CA ASN A 33 -3.87 14.20 0.52
C ASN A 33 -5.08 13.26 0.65
N ILE A 34 -5.48 12.63 -0.46
CA ILE A 34 -6.45 11.53 -0.48
C ILE A 34 -5.66 10.21 -0.41
N PRO A 35 -5.68 9.48 0.72
CA PRO A 35 -4.96 8.22 0.84
C PRO A 35 -5.72 7.06 0.19
N LEU A 36 -4.99 6.21 -0.53
CA LEU A 36 -5.47 4.95 -1.08
C LEU A 36 -4.54 3.83 -0.64
N SER A 37 -5.03 2.88 0.17
CA SER A 37 -4.24 1.71 0.58
C SER A 37 -4.77 0.46 -0.09
N PRO A 38 -4.02 -0.21 -0.98
CA PRO A 38 -4.44 -1.49 -1.54
C PRO A 38 -4.72 -2.53 -0.47
N TYR A 39 -3.98 -2.49 0.64
CA TYR A 39 -4.21 -3.39 1.77
C TYR A 39 -5.61 -3.17 2.37
N LEU A 40 -6.01 -1.93 2.64
CA LEU A 40 -7.36 -1.66 3.15
C LEU A 40 -8.46 -1.86 2.10
N CYS A 41 -8.15 -1.66 0.82
CA CYS A 41 -9.11 -1.77 -0.28
C CYS A 41 -9.38 -3.22 -0.71
N PHE A 42 -8.36 -4.07 -0.76
CA PHE A 42 -8.42 -5.36 -1.44
C PHE A 42 -8.08 -6.55 -0.55
N HIS A 43 -7.32 -6.36 0.53
CA HIS A 43 -6.85 -7.49 1.33
C HIS A 43 -8.00 -8.27 1.98
N GLY A 44 -8.08 -9.56 1.65
CA GLY A 44 -9.10 -10.48 2.16
C GLY A 44 -10.49 -10.28 1.53
N VAL A 45 -10.59 -9.44 0.49
CA VAL A 45 -11.83 -9.29 -0.30
C VAL A 45 -12.08 -10.54 -1.14
N PHE A 46 -11.02 -11.10 -1.73
CA PHE A 46 -11.06 -12.32 -2.53
C PHE A 46 -10.64 -13.51 -1.65
N LYS A 47 -11.29 -14.66 -1.82
CA LYS A 47 -11.09 -15.86 -0.96
C LYS A 47 -10.77 -17.14 -1.73
N ASP A 48 -10.66 -17.05 -3.05
CA ASP A 48 -10.29 -18.16 -3.91
C ASP A 48 -8.76 -18.30 -4.03
N GLU A 49 -8.32 -19.35 -4.72
CA GLU A 49 -6.90 -19.67 -4.92
C GLU A 49 -6.13 -18.58 -5.70
N LEU A 50 -6.84 -17.70 -6.40
CA LEU A 50 -6.27 -16.61 -7.19
C LEU A 50 -6.26 -15.27 -6.44
N ALA A 51 -6.80 -15.23 -5.21
CA ALA A 51 -6.98 -14.01 -4.43
C ALA A 51 -5.70 -13.14 -4.37
N GLY A 52 -4.57 -13.72 -4.03
CA GLY A 52 -3.30 -12.98 -3.95
C GLY A 52 -2.84 -12.40 -5.29
N ALA A 53 -3.08 -13.12 -6.40
CA ALA A 53 -2.75 -12.62 -7.74
C ALA A 53 -3.66 -11.46 -8.16
N VAL A 54 -4.95 -11.55 -7.85
CA VAL A 54 -5.94 -10.50 -8.12
C VAL A 54 -5.63 -9.25 -7.28
N GLU A 55 -5.37 -9.41 -5.98
CA GLU A 55 -4.97 -8.29 -5.10
C GLU A 55 -3.71 -7.59 -5.62
N GLY A 56 -2.70 -8.36 -6.03
CA GLY A 56 -1.46 -7.83 -6.61
C GLY A 56 -1.70 -7.07 -7.93
N PHE A 57 -2.52 -7.62 -8.82
CA PHE A 57 -2.87 -6.98 -10.09
C PHE A 57 -3.62 -5.65 -9.87
N LEU A 58 -4.62 -5.64 -8.99
CA LEU A 58 -5.39 -4.43 -8.66
C LEU A 58 -4.49 -3.38 -7.99
N GLY A 59 -3.59 -3.79 -7.10
CA GLY A 59 -2.60 -2.91 -6.50
C GLY A 59 -1.67 -2.27 -7.56
N ALA A 60 -1.19 -3.05 -8.52
CA ALA A 60 -0.36 -2.54 -9.61
C ALA A 60 -1.10 -1.54 -10.50
N GLN A 61 -2.36 -1.83 -10.86
CA GLN A 61 -3.20 -0.89 -11.62
C GLN A 61 -3.47 0.41 -10.84
N LEU A 62 -3.60 0.32 -9.51
CA LEU A 62 -3.83 1.49 -8.67
C LEU A 62 -2.62 2.45 -8.67
N VAL A 63 -1.39 1.93 -8.72
CA VAL A 63 -0.16 2.74 -8.78
C VAL A 63 -0.17 3.68 -9.98
N GLU A 64 -0.65 3.23 -11.13
CA GLU A 64 -0.72 4.04 -12.36
C GLU A 64 -1.71 5.22 -12.27
N ASN A 65 -2.58 5.22 -11.25
CA ASN A 65 -3.67 6.20 -11.09
C ASN A 65 -3.46 7.16 -9.90
N VAL A 66 -2.32 7.09 -9.21
CA VAL A 66 -2.01 7.98 -8.10
C VAL A 66 -0.93 9.00 -8.45
N ASN A 67 -0.93 10.14 -7.75
CA ASN A 67 0.11 11.15 -7.95
C ASN A 67 1.43 10.76 -7.28
N GLU A 68 1.36 10.07 -6.14
CA GLU A 68 2.54 9.67 -5.36
C GLU A 68 2.33 8.31 -4.70
N VAL A 69 3.44 7.62 -4.42
CA VAL A 69 3.45 6.37 -3.66
C VAL A 69 4.27 6.58 -2.39
N TRP A 70 3.65 6.37 -1.23
CA TRP A 70 4.28 6.46 0.07
C TRP A 70 4.42 5.05 0.66
N VAL A 71 5.64 4.72 1.07
CA VAL A 71 6.04 3.39 1.50
C VAL A 71 6.47 3.45 2.95
N PHE A 72 5.82 2.69 3.82
CA PHE A 72 6.04 2.70 5.26
C PHE A 72 6.41 1.31 5.79
N GLY A 73 7.23 1.26 6.85
CA GLY A 73 7.59 0.01 7.52
C GLY A 73 8.65 -0.83 6.80
N PHE A 74 9.28 -0.29 5.76
CA PHE A 74 10.49 -0.84 5.15
C PHE A 74 11.69 -0.16 5.81
N GLU A 75 12.66 -0.93 6.29
CA GLU A 75 13.94 -0.36 6.68
C GLU A 75 14.51 0.39 5.48
N GLN A 76 15.03 1.60 5.71
CA GLN A 76 15.48 2.54 4.66
C GLN A 76 16.54 1.95 3.68
N GLY A 77 17.04 0.73 3.90
CA GLY A 77 18.09 0.09 3.11
C GLY A 77 17.64 -0.62 1.82
N GLU A 78 16.44 -1.20 1.75
CA GLU A 78 16.10 -2.09 0.62
C GLU A 78 15.29 -1.43 -0.50
N ALA A 79 14.50 -0.40 -0.18
CA ALA A 79 13.68 0.30 -1.18
C ALA A 79 14.51 1.11 -2.20
N ARG A 80 15.76 1.48 -1.87
CA ARG A 80 16.64 2.24 -2.76
C ARG A 80 17.25 1.38 -3.87
N LYS A 81 17.52 0.09 -3.64
CA LYS A 81 18.22 -0.76 -4.62
C LYS A 81 17.39 -1.14 -5.84
N LYS A 82 16.08 -1.38 -5.71
CA LYS A 82 15.27 -1.86 -6.84
C LYS A 82 14.87 -0.80 -7.88
N ARG A 83 15.13 0.48 -7.65
CA ARG A 83 14.89 1.55 -8.65
C ARG A 83 16.15 2.04 -9.35
N GLU A 84 17.34 1.62 -8.92
CA GLU A 84 18.60 1.95 -9.58
C GLU A 84 19.05 0.85 -10.58
N GLU A 85 18.34 -0.28 -10.65
CA GLU A 85 18.69 -1.45 -11.49
C GLU A 85 17.66 -1.77 -12.61
N ALA A 86 16.70 -0.89 -12.91
CA ALA A 86 15.74 -1.03 -14.02
C ALA A 86 15.75 0.21 -14.91
#